data_AF-A0A7C5V6L7-F1
#
_entry.id   AF-A0A7C5V6L7-F1
#
_cell.length_a   1.000
_cell.length_b   1.000
_cell.length_c   1.000
_cell.angle_alpha   90.00
_cell.angle_beta   90.00
_cell.angle_gamma   90.00
#
_symmetry.space_group_name_H-M   'P 1'
#
loop_
_entity.id
_entity.type
_entity.pdbx_description
1 polymer ?
#
loop_
_entity_poly.entity_id
_entity_poly.type
_entity_poly.pdbx_seq_one_letter_code
_entity_poly.pdbx_strand_id
1 'polypeptide(L)'
;MSHGVARVGYGWRGEGCGAGDWTESRWLEMTNFTVGGVHAARSRKPRGREIGQGLVMRSSRLRAALVAGAWAKWSSATACAVSPCTPKASGNYTETWTQQTSAGPIQRSWIVHIPPGYDGRKTFSAILNFHGNTSTASGQESWSKMSEKANAAGFLVVYPEGYNKSWDVGRDCCGDALAKNIDDVGFARHIVQHLKENYCVDPDRIYVTGMSAGAGMAAKLACQAADLFAGAAVVSGAFISPPCNPVRPIAVQQFWGTSDPFVSSTDAYNTRDTYVAVDHCNTTPTRTYTNNKATCDTYTGCDNGVRVAFCKIEGMGHCWPGNSCTAILQPGTNDIFANDEMWDFFQQFTLTTSSTCPFGYVDLDSDRANGCEHALPAGCSKAGIRNGKRYYLCGWKTWADAKSRCEAMAGFRLVKIDDALENDWVSNFRGTMLTWIGANDIAVEGRWVWTDGSPLAYTR
;
A
#
# COMPACT_ATOMS: atom_id res chain seq x y z
N MET A 1 51.76 -7.54 9.25
CA MET A 1 50.38 -7.70 9.72
C MET A 1 49.60 -6.53 9.16
N SER A 2 48.97 -6.77 8.02
CA SER A 2 48.28 -5.78 7.19
C SER A 2 46.84 -6.23 7.04
N HIS A 3 46.03 -5.90 8.04
CA HIS A 3 44.66 -6.38 8.14
C HIS A 3 43.81 -5.91 6.94
N GLY A 4 42.96 -6.82 6.46
CA GLY A 4 42.19 -6.73 5.24
C GLY A 4 40.73 -6.31 5.45
N VAL A 5 40.19 -5.75 4.38
CA VAL A 5 38.79 -5.33 4.24
C VAL A 5 38.31 -5.72 2.83
N ALA A 6 37.15 -6.35 2.74
CA ALA A 6 36.77 -7.10 1.56
C ALA A 6 36.27 -6.18 0.43
N ARG A 7 36.61 -6.57 -0.80
CA ARG A 7 36.16 -5.97 -2.06
C ARG A 7 35.70 -7.09 -2.98
N VAL A 8 34.51 -6.98 -3.57
CA VAL A 8 33.92 -8.08 -4.35
C VAL A 8 34.62 -8.23 -5.71
N GLY A 9 34.99 -9.47 -6.05
CA GLY A 9 35.53 -9.89 -7.36
C GLY A 9 35.05 -11.30 -7.73
N TYR A 10 35.31 -11.73 -8.97
CA TYR A 10 35.07 -13.11 -9.42
C TYR A 10 36.00 -14.09 -8.67
N GLY A 11 35.63 -15.33 -8.32
CA GLY A 11 34.43 -16.15 -8.61
C GLY A 11 34.39 -17.39 -7.69
N TRP A 12 33.72 -18.49 -8.09
CA TRP A 12 33.62 -19.85 -7.44
C TRP A 12 32.22 -20.28 -6.88
N ARG A 13 32.10 -21.53 -6.38
CA ARG A 13 30.91 -22.44 -6.45
C ARG A 13 30.68 -23.32 -5.19
N GLY A 14 29.42 -23.70 -4.94
CA GLY A 14 29.01 -24.83 -4.07
C GLY A 14 27.48 -25.06 -4.04
N GLU A 15 27.00 -26.26 -3.68
CA GLU A 15 25.57 -26.63 -3.59
C GLU A 15 25.14 -26.94 -2.13
N GLY A 16 23.86 -26.75 -1.79
CA GLY A 16 23.26 -27.23 -0.52
C GLY A 16 22.05 -26.41 -0.02
N CYS A 17 21.05 -27.08 0.56
CA CYS A 17 19.79 -26.46 1.03
C CYS A 17 19.75 -26.23 2.55
N GLY A 18 19.02 -25.21 3.01
CA GLY A 18 18.71 -24.93 4.41
C GLY A 18 17.69 -23.79 4.56
N ALA A 19 16.95 -23.72 5.68
CA ALA A 19 15.80 -22.81 5.85
C ALA A 19 16.01 -21.75 6.96
N GLY A 20 15.30 -20.62 6.84
CA GLY A 20 15.15 -19.60 7.89
C GLY A 20 14.68 -18.25 7.35
N ASP A 21 13.73 -17.60 8.04
CA ASP A 21 13.36 -16.18 7.83
C ASP A 21 14.51 -15.23 8.24
N TRP A 22 14.57 -14.02 7.65
CA TRP A 22 15.05 -12.73 8.23
C TRP A 22 15.08 -11.63 7.13
N THR A 23 14.93 -10.34 7.48
CA THR A 23 14.97 -9.21 6.51
C THR A 23 15.83 -8.03 7.01
N GLU A 24 16.75 -7.52 6.18
CA GLU A 24 17.70 -6.44 6.56
C GLU A 24 18.24 -5.59 5.37
N SER A 25 18.32 -4.27 5.47
CA SER A 25 18.88 -3.40 4.40
C SER A 25 20.42 -3.51 4.24
N ARG A 26 20.97 -2.92 3.16
CA ARG A 26 22.34 -3.20 2.68
C ARG A 26 23.01 -2.01 1.95
N TRP A 27 24.29 -1.71 2.20
CA TRP A 27 25.03 -0.56 1.60
C TRP A 27 26.32 -0.95 0.87
N LEU A 28 26.65 -0.25 -0.22
CA LEU A 28 27.86 -0.42 -1.04
C LEU A 28 28.56 0.93 -1.25
N GLU A 29 29.70 1.15 -0.60
CA GLU A 29 30.48 2.39 -0.76
C GLU A 29 31.67 2.22 -1.71
N MET A 30 31.85 3.13 -2.65
CA MET A 30 32.89 3.03 -3.69
C MET A 30 34.29 3.28 -3.09
N THR A 31 35.31 2.51 -3.49
CA THR A 31 36.65 2.62 -2.87
C THR A 31 37.51 3.65 -3.58
N ASN A 32 37.91 4.72 -2.88
CA ASN A 32 38.67 5.81 -3.48
C ASN A 32 39.98 5.31 -4.11
N PHE A 33 40.16 5.47 -5.41
CA PHE A 33 41.35 5.00 -6.13
C PHE A 33 41.83 6.05 -7.14
N THR A 34 42.73 6.92 -6.70
CA THR A 34 43.43 7.89 -7.55
C THR A 34 44.40 7.16 -8.49
N VAL A 35 43.95 6.85 -9.70
CA VAL A 35 44.83 6.41 -10.80
C VAL A 35 45.27 7.62 -11.62
N GLY A 36 46.40 8.22 -11.25
CA GLY A 36 47.02 9.34 -11.96
C GLY A 36 48.33 9.77 -11.32
N GLY A 37 49.36 10.04 -12.14
CA GLY A 37 50.64 10.61 -11.68
C GLY A 37 50.50 12.08 -11.22
N VAL A 38 51.56 12.79 -10.84
CA VAL A 38 52.96 12.69 -11.31
C VAL A 38 53.97 13.00 -10.16
N HIS A 39 55.26 12.76 -10.42
CA HIS A 39 56.50 12.97 -9.63
C HIS A 39 56.53 14.17 -8.63
N ALA A 40 57.36 14.24 -7.57
CA ALA A 40 58.57 13.49 -7.15
C ALA A 40 58.74 13.62 -5.59
N ALA A 41 59.74 13.10 -4.85
CA ALA A 41 61.06 12.53 -5.19
C ALA A 41 61.67 11.66 -4.05
N ARG A 42 62.59 10.72 -4.41
CA ARG A 42 63.56 9.96 -3.54
C ARG A 42 62.93 8.97 -2.51
N SER A 43 63.48 7.80 -2.14
CA SER A 43 64.45 6.80 -2.69
C SER A 43 64.48 5.58 -1.70
N ARG A 44 65.04 4.35 -1.89
CA ARG A 44 66.01 3.75 -2.85
C ARG A 44 65.75 2.22 -3.09
N LYS A 45 65.49 1.79 -4.35
CA LYS A 45 65.95 0.50 -4.97
C LYS A 45 65.50 -0.89 -4.38
N PRO A 46 65.74 -2.06 -5.06
CA PRO A 46 64.69 -3.10 -5.21
C PRO A 46 65.11 -4.60 -5.09
N ARG A 47 64.12 -5.51 -5.27
CA ARG A 47 64.14 -6.86 -5.93
C ARG A 47 62.78 -7.59 -5.65
N GLY A 48 62.22 -8.48 -6.49
CA GLY A 48 62.55 -8.94 -7.86
C GLY A 48 61.66 -10.13 -8.34
N ARG A 49 61.76 -10.50 -9.63
CA ARG A 49 61.02 -11.55 -10.42
C ARG A 49 59.57 -11.17 -10.84
N GLU A 50 59.13 -11.30 -12.10
CA GLU A 50 59.10 -12.45 -13.06
C GLU A 50 58.12 -13.56 -12.59
N ILE A 51 57.22 -14.14 -13.40
CA ILE A 51 57.10 -14.35 -14.87
C ILE A 51 55.58 -14.27 -15.25
N GLY A 52 55.10 -14.13 -16.49
CA GLY A 52 55.71 -14.15 -17.83
C GLY A 52 54.79 -13.63 -18.96
N GLN A 53 55.09 -13.97 -20.22
CA GLN A 53 54.54 -13.39 -21.47
C GLN A 53 53.43 -14.28 -22.11
N GLY A 54 52.63 -13.86 -23.10
CA GLY A 54 52.61 -12.57 -23.82
C GLY A 54 51.66 -12.48 -25.03
N LEU A 55 52.13 -11.83 -26.11
CA LEU A 55 51.46 -11.55 -27.40
C LEU A 55 51.01 -12.84 -28.14
N VAL A 56 50.10 -12.86 -29.13
CA VAL A 56 50.22 -12.29 -30.50
C VAL A 56 48.83 -12.22 -31.19
N MET A 57 48.57 -11.20 -32.02
CA MET A 57 47.52 -11.23 -33.06
C MET A 57 48.06 -11.77 -34.39
N ARG A 58 47.31 -12.62 -35.12
CA ARG A 58 46.94 -12.40 -36.54
C ARG A 58 46.06 -13.49 -37.18
N SER A 59 45.43 -13.04 -38.28
CA SER A 59 44.69 -13.71 -39.37
C SER A 59 45.27 -15.07 -39.87
N SER A 60 44.54 -15.93 -40.61
CA SER A 60 43.40 -15.64 -41.52
C SER A 60 42.58 -16.88 -41.97
N ARG A 61 41.29 -16.65 -42.29
CA ARG A 61 40.45 -17.27 -43.36
C ARG A 61 40.42 -18.81 -43.53
N LEU A 62 39.20 -19.38 -43.63
CA LEU A 62 38.81 -20.25 -44.76
C LEU A 62 37.27 -20.38 -44.93
N ARG A 63 36.83 -20.26 -46.20
CA ARG A 63 35.58 -20.62 -46.93
C ARG A 63 34.26 -20.95 -46.19
N ALA A 64 33.16 -20.57 -46.85
CA ALA A 64 31.78 -20.87 -46.45
C ALA A 64 31.21 -22.15 -47.10
N ALA A 65 30.15 -22.69 -46.51
CA ALA A 65 29.20 -23.61 -47.11
C ALA A 65 27.77 -23.21 -46.66
N LEU A 66 26.78 -23.37 -47.54
CA LEU A 66 25.38 -23.03 -47.29
C LEU A 66 24.62 -24.25 -46.76
N VAL A 67 23.83 -24.05 -45.69
CA VAL A 67 22.72 -24.94 -45.30
C VAL A 67 21.52 -24.05 -44.99
N ALA A 68 20.37 -24.33 -45.58
CA ALA A 68 19.14 -23.57 -45.35
C ALA A 68 18.40 -24.10 -44.11
N GLY A 69 17.90 -23.21 -43.25
CA GLY A 69 17.14 -23.58 -42.05
C GLY A 69 16.40 -22.41 -41.42
N ALA A 70 15.06 -22.51 -41.41
CA ALA A 70 14.06 -21.75 -40.64
C ALA A 70 14.44 -20.40 -39.99
N TRP A 71 13.86 -19.30 -40.51
CA TRP A 71 13.75 -18.01 -39.80
C TRP A 71 12.71 -18.09 -38.67
N ALA A 72 13.04 -18.74 -37.55
CA ALA A 72 12.19 -18.77 -36.37
C ALA A 72 12.29 -17.44 -35.60
N LYS A 73 11.29 -16.56 -35.73
CA LYS A 73 11.16 -15.34 -34.91
C LYS A 73 10.80 -15.71 -33.46
N TRP A 74 11.79 -15.88 -32.59
CA TRP A 74 11.55 -16.03 -31.14
C TRP A 74 11.36 -14.66 -30.48
N SER A 75 10.23 -14.03 -30.79
CA SER A 75 9.78 -12.77 -30.17
C SER A 75 8.75 -13.06 -29.07
N SER A 76 9.20 -13.67 -27.98
CA SER A 76 8.38 -14.00 -26.81
C SER A 76 9.01 -13.46 -25.53
N ALA A 77 8.89 -12.15 -25.31
CA ALA A 77 9.08 -11.59 -23.99
C ALA A 77 7.84 -11.96 -23.15
N THR A 78 7.90 -13.13 -22.50
CA THR A 78 6.82 -13.58 -21.60
C THR A 78 6.79 -12.67 -20.38
N ALA A 79 5.97 -11.63 -20.44
CA ALA A 79 5.66 -10.82 -19.27
C ALA A 79 5.12 -11.74 -18.16
N CYS A 80 5.51 -11.48 -16.90
CA CYS A 80 4.92 -12.18 -15.77
C CYS A 80 3.43 -11.86 -15.71
N ALA A 81 2.60 -12.77 -16.20
CA ALA A 81 1.17 -12.67 -16.04
C ALA A 81 0.85 -12.78 -14.55
N VAL A 82 0.48 -11.66 -13.94
CA VAL A 82 -0.46 -11.69 -12.82
C VAL A 82 -1.62 -12.56 -13.27
N SER A 83 -1.96 -13.61 -12.52
CA SER A 83 -3.06 -14.52 -12.89
C SER A 83 -4.30 -13.67 -13.21
N PRO A 84 -4.77 -13.62 -14.47
CA PRO A 84 -5.76 -12.63 -14.87
C PRO A 84 -7.06 -12.95 -14.15
N CYS A 85 -7.45 -12.04 -13.26
CA CYS A 85 -8.71 -12.12 -12.52
C CYS A 85 -9.87 -12.21 -13.52
N THR A 86 -10.84 -13.08 -13.24
CA THR A 86 -11.81 -13.51 -14.25
C THR A 86 -12.62 -12.31 -14.79
N PRO A 87 -12.61 -12.03 -16.10
CA PRO A 87 -13.45 -11.00 -16.68
C PRO A 87 -14.93 -11.35 -16.50
N LYS A 88 -15.72 -10.35 -16.12
CA LYS A 88 -17.18 -10.39 -15.97
C LYS A 88 -17.76 -9.24 -16.79
N ALA A 89 -19.02 -9.35 -17.23
CA ALA A 89 -19.67 -8.25 -17.94
C ALA A 89 -19.98 -7.09 -16.98
N SER A 90 -20.17 -5.89 -17.51
CA SER A 90 -20.67 -4.77 -16.71
C SER A 90 -22.15 -4.97 -16.35
N GLY A 91 -22.52 -4.69 -15.10
CA GLY A 91 -23.88 -4.89 -14.59
C GLY A 91 -23.91 -5.46 -13.17
N ASN A 92 -25.10 -5.91 -12.75
CA ASN A 92 -25.37 -6.35 -11.37
C ASN A 92 -25.33 -7.86 -11.24
N TYR A 93 -24.58 -8.34 -10.25
CA TYR A 93 -24.47 -9.74 -9.87
C TYR A 93 -24.94 -9.92 -8.43
N THR A 94 -25.91 -10.80 -8.19
CA THR A 94 -26.36 -11.13 -6.83
C THR A 94 -25.57 -12.34 -6.32
N GLU A 95 -24.76 -12.10 -5.30
CA GLU A 95 -23.99 -13.13 -4.60
C GLU A 95 -24.68 -13.46 -3.26
N THR A 96 -24.44 -14.66 -2.69
CA THR A 96 -25.13 -15.11 -1.47
C THR A 96 -24.22 -15.91 -0.52
N TRP A 97 -24.51 -15.88 0.79
CA TRP A 97 -23.76 -16.61 1.83
C TRP A 97 -24.69 -17.08 2.96
N THR A 98 -24.50 -18.30 3.45
CA THR A 98 -25.23 -18.83 4.61
C THR A 98 -24.46 -18.56 5.90
N GLN A 99 -24.77 -17.43 6.55
CA GLN A 99 -24.20 -17.04 7.83
C GLN A 99 -24.70 -17.97 8.95
N GLN A 100 -23.79 -18.47 9.79
CA GLN A 100 -24.16 -19.22 11.00
C GLN A 100 -24.42 -18.25 12.15
N THR A 101 -25.50 -18.44 12.90
CA THR A 101 -25.84 -17.65 14.10
C THR A 101 -26.22 -18.57 15.26
N SER A 102 -26.30 -18.02 16.48
CA SER A 102 -26.81 -18.72 17.66
C SER A 102 -28.28 -19.17 17.54
N ALA A 103 -29.06 -18.56 16.63
CA ALA A 103 -30.42 -18.95 16.30
C ALA A 103 -30.52 -19.95 15.11
N GLY A 104 -29.38 -20.37 14.55
CA GLY A 104 -29.30 -21.22 13.36
C GLY A 104 -28.73 -20.50 12.12
N PRO A 105 -28.68 -21.18 10.97
CA PRO A 105 -28.21 -20.59 9.72
C PRO A 105 -29.21 -19.56 9.17
N ILE A 106 -28.71 -18.41 8.70
CA ILE A 106 -29.48 -17.40 7.98
C ILE A 106 -28.88 -17.17 6.58
N GLN A 107 -29.72 -16.88 5.60
CA GLN A 107 -29.26 -16.55 4.25
C GLN A 107 -28.99 -15.04 4.14
N ARG A 108 -27.76 -14.67 3.80
CA ARG A 108 -27.35 -13.31 3.43
C ARG A 108 -27.17 -13.22 1.91
N SER A 109 -27.26 -12.00 1.39
CA SER A 109 -27.03 -11.68 -0.02
C SER A 109 -26.52 -10.25 -0.21
N TRP A 110 -25.88 -9.99 -1.34
CA TRP A 110 -25.44 -8.66 -1.74
C TRP A 110 -25.44 -8.53 -3.27
N ILE A 111 -25.58 -7.31 -3.77
CA ILE A 111 -25.43 -6.98 -5.20
C ILE A 111 -24.02 -6.45 -5.41
N VAL A 112 -23.28 -6.99 -6.37
CA VAL A 112 -22.03 -6.41 -6.88
C VAL A 112 -22.31 -5.73 -8.23
N HIS A 113 -22.12 -4.42 -8.29
CA HIS A 113 -22.14 -3.63 -9.52
C HIS A 113 -20.75 -3.60 -10.14
N ILE A 114 -20.62 -4.12 -11.36
CA ILE A 114 -19.38 -4.13 -12.14
C ILE A 114 -19.44 -3.04 -13.22
N PRO A 115 -18.47 -2.12 -13.29
CA PRO A 115 -18.46 -1.06 -14.30
C PRO A 115 -17.96 -1.54 -15.68
N PRO A 116 -18.24 -0.80 -16.77
CA PRO A 116 -17.61 -0.96 -18.07
C PRO A 116 -16.07 -1.01 -17.99
N GLY A 117 -15.48 -1.78 -18.90
CA GLY A 117 -14.01 -1.94 -18.97
C GLY A 117 -13.43 -2.92 -17.94
N TYR A 118 -14.26 -3.61 -17.15
CA TYR A 118 -13.82 -4.74 -16.32
C TYR A 118 -13.49 -5.95 -17.21
N ASP A 119 -12.20 -6.12 -17.51
CA ASP A 119 -11.71 -7.02 -18.57
C ASP A 119 -10.61 -8.00 -18.12
N GLY A 120 -10.36 -8.09 -16.81
CA GLY A 120 -9.33 -8.95 -16.23
C GLY A 120 -7.89 -8.43 -16.34
N ARG A 121 -7.65 -7.25 -16.96
CA ARG A 121 -6.30 -6.70 -17.20
C ARG A 121 -5.83 -5.71 -16.13
N LYS A 122 -6.70 -5.28 -15.22
CA LYS A 122 -6.38 -4.43 -14.07
C LYS A 122 -7.25 -4.76 -12.86
N THR A 123 -6.77 -4.43 -11.68
CA THR A 123 -7.60 -4.31 -10.48
C THR A 123 -8.41 -3.01 -10.47
N PHE A 124 -9.45 -2.99 -9.64
CA PHE A 124 -10.41 -1.91 -9.46
C PHE A 124 -10.58 -1.65 -7.96
N SER A 125 -10.77 -0.40 -7.55
CA SER A 125 -11.26 -0.09 -6.20
C SER A 125 -12.67 -0.65 -5.98
N ALA A 126 -13.10 -0.84 -4.73
CA ALA A 126 -14.47 -1.22 -4.39
C ALA A 126 -15.05 -0.37 -3.25
N ILE A 127 -16.36 -0.10 -3.30
CA ILE A 127 -17.08 0.59 -2.22
C ILE A 127 -18.26 -0.28 -1.75
N LEU A 128 -18.27 -0.68 -0.48
CA LEU A 128 -19.45 -1.28 0.15
C LEU A 128 -20.39 -0.14 0.59
N ASN A 129 -21.64 -0.14 0.12
CA ASN A 129 -22.62 0.93 0.30
C ASN A 129 -23.88 0.40 0.99
N PHE A 130 -23.98 0.64 2.30
CA PHE A 130 -25.01 0.08 3.17
C PHE A 130 -26.31 0.91 3.16
N HIS A 131 -27.44 0.22 3.09
CA HIS A 131 -28.76 0.85 3.00
C HIS A 131 -29.30 1.36 4.35
N GLY A 132 -30.17 2.37 4.33
CA GLY A 132 -30.91 2.81 5.52
C GLY A 132 -31.88 1.77 6.05
N ASN A 133 -32.32 1.91 7.31
CA ASN A 133 -33.29 0.98 7.93
C ASN A 133 -34.59 0.93 7.10
N THR A 134 -35.21 -0.25 7.00
CA THR A 134 -36.39 -0.56 6.16
C THR A 134 -36.19 -0.50 4.63
N SER A 135 -35.00 -0.10 4.15
CA SER A 135 -34.61 -0.14 2.74
C SER A 135 -34.04 -1.51 2.34
N THR A 136 -33.50 -1.64 1.12
CA THR A 136 -32.85 -2.85 0.59
C THR A 136 -31.58 -2.49 -0.18
N ALA A 137 -30.76 -3.48 -0.55
CA ALA A 137 -29.59 -3.30 -1.40
C ALA A 137 -29.94 -2.58 -2.72
N SER A 138 -31.00 -3.03 -3.40
CA SER A 138 -31.51 -2.42 -4.63
C SER A 138 -32.15 -1.03 -4.41
N GLY A 139 -32.72 -0.77 -3.24
CA GLY A 139 -33.19 0.56 -2.85
C GLY A 139 -32.04 1.56 -2.72
N GLN A 140 -30.96 1.14 -2.05
CA GLN A 140 -29.75 1.96 -1.87
C GLN A 140 -29.02 2.21 -3.18
N GLU A 141 -28.97 1.24 -4.09
CA GLU A 141 -28.48 1.47 -5.47
C GLU A 141 -29.28 2.57 -6.18
N SER A 142 -30.60 2.40 -6.21
CA SER A 142 -31.52 3.31 -6.90
C SER A 142 -31.52 4.74 -6.33
N TRP A 143 -31.34 4.90 -5.02
CA TRP A 143 -31.29 6.22 -4.36
C TRP A 143 -29.90 6.86 -4.37
N SER A 144 -28.85 6.12 -3.98
CA SER A 144 -27.50 6.68 -3.86
C SER A 144 -26.83 6.97 -5.21
N LYS A 145 -27.27 6.32 -6.29
CA LYS A 145 -26.68 6.43 -7.64
C LYS A 145 -25.18 6.10 -7.71
N MET A 146 -24.63 5.40 -6.71
CA MET A 146 -23.21 5.09 -6.69
C MET A 146 -22.80 4.19 -7.87
N SER A 147 -23.67 3.31 -8.38
CA SER A 147 -23.47 2.60 -9.65
C SER A 147 -23.23 3.53 -10.84
N GLU A 148 -23.90 4.69 -10.93
CA GLU A 148 -23.70 5.65 -12.02
C GLU A 148 -22.34 6.36 -11.92
N LYS A 149 -21.91 6.72 -10.69
CA LYS A 149 -20.54 7.22 -10.43
C LYS A 149 -19.48 6.14 -10.72
N ALA A 150 -19.72 4.89 -10.32
CA ALA A 150 -18.85 3.75 -10.55
C ALA A 150 -18.60 3.49 -12.04
N ASN A 151 -19.64 3.61 -12.86
CA ASN A 151 -19.54 3.50 -14.32
C ASN A 151 -18.70 4.63 -14.94
N ALA A 152 -18.75 5.84 -14.40
CA ALA A 152 -17.95 6.97 -14.86
C ALA A 152 -16.49 6.94 -14.38
N ALA A 153 -16.24 6.45 -13.16
CA ALA A 153 -14.95 6.51 -12.49
C ALA A 153 -14.14 5.20 -12.51
N GLY A 154 -14.77 4.06 -12.74
CA GLY A 154 -14.11 2.75 -12.84
C GLY A 154 -13.77 2.11 -11.49
N PHE A 155 -14.77 1.92 -10.63
CA PHE A 155 -14.69 1.14 -9.38
C PHE A 155 -15.91 0.20 -9.25
N LEU A 156 -15.85 -0.82 -8.39
CA LEU A 156 -16.98 -1.69 -8.08
C LEU A 156 -17.83 -1.08 -6.95
N VAL A 157 -19.13 -1.27 -6.99
CA VAL A 157 -20.00 -1.02 -5.82
C VAL A 157 -20.53 -2.34 -5.31
N VAL A 158 -20.58 -2.51 -3.99
CA VAL A 158 -21.32 -3.60 -3.36
C VAL A 158 -22.44 -3.01 -2.53
N TYR A 159 -23.64 -3.56 -2.68
CA TYR A 159 -24.82 -3.22 -1.88
C TYR A 159 -25.22 -4.44 -1.05
N PRO A 160 -24.84 -4.49 0.25
CA PRO A 160 -25.22 -5.59 1.15
C PRO A 160 -26.70 -5.51 1.54
N GLU A 161 -27.36 -6.66 1.70
CA GLU A 161 -28.74 -6.74 2.21
C GLU A 161 -28.77 -6.98 3.73
N GLY A 162 -29.49 -6.13 4.45
CA GLY A 162 -29.62 -6.13 5.89
C GLY A 162 -30.59 -7.21 6.38
N TYR A 163 -30.31 -7.83 7.52
CA TYR A 163 -31.22 -8.80 8.11
C TYR A 163 -32.55 -8.13 8.45
N ASN A 164 -33.65 -8.64 7.90
CA ASN A 164 -34.97 -8.01 7.94
C ASN A 164 -34.94 -6.49 7.61
N LYS A 165 -34.12 -6.10 6.61
CA LYS A 165 -33.93 -4.71 6.18
C LYS A 165 -33.31 -3.78 7.24
N SER A 166 -32.53 -4.36 8.14
CA SER A 166 -31.95 -3.70 9.30
C SER A 166 -30.49 -4.11 9.54
N TRP A 167 -29.78 -3.38 10.41
CA TRP A 167 -28.36 -3.56 10.71
C TRP A 167 -28.13 -3.51 12.22
N ASP A 168 -27.26 -4.37 12.76
CA ASP A 168 -26.75 -4.19 14.11
C ASP A 168 -25.74 -3.01 14.11
N VAL A 169 -26.23 -1.82 14.46
CA VAL A 169 -25.39 -0.62 14.65
C VAL A 169 -25.14 -0.29 16.12
N GLY A 170 -25.84 -0.94 17.05
CA GLY A 170 -25.80 -0.65 18.48
C GLY A 170 -26.62 0.58 18.91
N ARG A 171 -26.47 1.00 20.18
CA ARG A 171 -27.14 2.18 20.77
C ARG A 171 -28.67 2.19 20.56
N ASP A 172 -29.31 1.06 20.85
CA ASP A 172 -30.76 0.83 20.71
C ASP A 172 -31.33 1.09 19.30
N CYS A 173 -30.46 1.09 18.28
CA CYS A 173 -30.82 1.23 16.87
C CYS A 173 -30.19 0.09 16.03
N CYS A 174 -30.77 -0.35 14.93
CA CYS A 174 -32.09 -0.05 14.41
C CYS A 174 -32.71 -1.36 13.92
N GLY A 175 -33.89 -1.75 14.41
CA GLY A 175 -34.61 -2.94 13.92
C GLY A 175 -34.06 -4.29 14.40
N ASP A 176 -34.52 -5.36 13.74
CA ASP A 176 -34.36 -6.74 14.19
C ASP A 176 -32.90 -7.23 14.29
N ALA A 177 -31.99 -6.70 13.48
CA ALA A 177 -30.60 -7.14 13.45
C ALA A 177 -29.88 -6.94 14.79
N LEU A 178 -30.07 -5.79 15.45
CA LEU A 178 -29.62 -5.57 16.83
C LEU A 178 -30.35 -6.52 17.80
N ALA A 179 -31.68 -6.60 17.70
CA ALA A 179 -32.51 -7.42 18.60
C ALA A 179 -32.28 -8.94 18.47
N LYS A 180 -31.59 -9.40 17.41
CA LYS A 180 -31.15 -10.78 17.17
C LYS A 180 -29.64 -10.97 17.27
N ASN A 181 -28.87 -9.92 17.59
CA ASN A 181 -27.42 -9.92 17.65
C ASN A 181 -26.79 -10.50 16.36
N ILE A 182 -27.20 -9.97 15.22
CA ILE A 182 -26.71 -10.39 13.90
C ILE A 182 -25.31 -9.80 13.67
N ASP A 183 -24.35 -10.67 13.37
CA ASP A 183 -22.96 -10.27 13.11
C ASP A 183 -22.80 -9.66 11.71
N ASP A 184 -23.20 -8.40 11.56
CA ASP A 184 -23.03 -7.65 10.32
C ASP A 184 -21.56 -7.24 10.05
N VAL A 185 -20.69 -7.30 11.08
CA VAL A 185 -19.25 -7.05 10.93
C VAL A 185 -18.56 -8.26 10.29
N GLY A 186 -18.87 -9.47 10.74
CA GLY A 186 -18.47 -10.73 10.11
C GLY A 186 -19.05 -10.88 8.70
N PHE A 187 -20.26 -10.39 8.46
CA PHE A 187 -20.82 -10.33 7.09
C PHE A 187 -20.02 -9.40 6.18
N ALA A 188 -19.66 -8.19 6.63
CA ALA A 188 -18.78 -7.29 5.87
C ALA A 188 -17.39 -7.92 5.62
N ARG A 189 -16.81 -8.60 6.63
CA ARG A 189 -15.57 -9.39 6.49
C ARG A 189 -15.70 -10.48 5.41
N HIS A 190 -16.81 -11.21 5.38
CA HIS A 190 -17.07 -12.23 4.36
C HIS A 190 -17.18 -11.61 2.95
N ILE A 191 -17.92 -10.52 2.78
CA ILE A 191 -18.01 -9.81 1.48
C ILE A 191 -16.62 -9.38 1.00
N VAL A 192 -15.82 -8.75 1.87
CA VAL A 192 -14.48 -8.28 1.51
C VAL A 192 -13.56 -9.44 1.10
N GLN A 193 -13.64 -10.58 1.78
CA GLN A 193 -12.88 -11.78 1.39
C GLN A 193 -13.38 -12.36 0.05
N HIS A 194 -14.69 -12.50 -0.13
CA HIS A 194 -15.28 -12.98 -1.37
C HIS A 194 -14.89 -12.11 -2.58
N LEU A 195 -14.83 -10.78 -2.42
CA LEU A 195 -14.33 -9.88 -3.46
C LEU A 195 -12.86 -10.18 -3.82
N LYS A 196 -11.99 -10.35 -2.82
CA LYS A 196 -10.56 -10.66 -3.01
C LYS A 196 -10.32 -12.00 -3.70
N GLU A 197 -11.24 -12.96 -3.55
CA GLU A 197 -11.18 -14.29 -4.16
C GLU A 197 -11.80 -14.35 -5.57
N ASN A 198 -12.91 -13.63 -5.82
CA ASN A 198 -13.77 -13.84 -6.99
C ASN A 198 -13.84 -12.64 -7.97
N TYR A 199 -13.17 -11.52 -7.66
CA TYR A 199 -13.23 -10.28 -8.42
C TYR A 199 -11.84 -9.63 -8.60
N CYS A 200 -11.70 -8.80 -9.63
CA CYS A 200 -10.54 -7.95 -9.88
C CYS A 200 -10.48 -6.75 -8.91
N VAL A 201 -10.56 -6.98 -7.60
CA VAL A 201 -10.49 -5.91 -6.60
C VAL A 201 -9.03 -5.60 -6.25
N ASP A 202 -8.71 -4.33 -6.08
CA ASP A 202 -7.49 -3.90 -5.40
C ASP A 202 -7.72 -4.07 -3.88
N PRO A 203 -7.04 -5.01 -3.20
CA PRO A 203 -7.31 -5.32 -1.80
C PRO A 203 -7.02 -4.14 -0.86
N ASP A 204 -6.22 -3.17 -1.30
CA ASP A 204 -5.84 -1.98 -0.54
C ASP A 204 -6.77 -0.79 -0.81
N ARG A 205 -7.68 -0.87 -1.79
CA ARG A 205 -8.61 0.20 -2.19
C ARG A 205 -10.06 -0.24 -2.10
N ILE A 206 -10.38 -0.85 -0.97
CA ILE A 206 -11.75 -1.14 -0.55
C ILE A 206 -12.17 -0.06 0.45
N TYR A 207 -13.34 0.53 0.26
CA TYR A 207 -13.90 1.60 1.09
C TYR A 207 -15.30 1.22 1.57
N VAL A 208 -15.80 1.90 2.60
CA VAL A 208 -17.16 1.68 3.12
C VAL A 208 -17.96 2.97 3.21
N THR A 209 -19.24 2.91 2.86
CA THR A 209 -20.18 4.02 2.97
C THR A 209 -21.59 3.53 3.25
N GLY A 210 -22.52 4.44 3.50
CA GLY A 210 -23.93 4.12 3.65
C GLY A 210 -24.78 5.32 4.04
N MET A 211 -26.09 5.10 4.17
CA MET A 211 -27.07 6.12 4.54
C MET A 211 -27.81 5.74 5.82
N SER A 212 -28.11 6.70 6.70
CA SER A 212 -28.94 6.46 7.90
C SER A 212 -28.37 5.33 8.78
N ALA A 213 -29.13 4.28 9.10
CA ALA A 213 -28.60 3.08 9.75
C ALA A 213 -27.40 2.45 9.00
N GLY A 214 -27.37 2.49 7.66
CA GLY A 214 -26.22 2.05 6.87
C GLY A 214 -24.98 2.94 7.05
N ALA A 215 -25.15 4.24 7.32
CA ALA A 215 -24.06 5.11 7.76
C ALA A 215 -23.60 4.76 9.19
N GLY A 216 -24.53 4.36 10.07
CA GLY A 216 -24.19 3.75 11.37
C GLY A 216 -23.33 2.49 11.20
N MET A 217 -23.69 1.62 10.26
CA MET A 217 -22.90 0.42 9.95
C MET A 217 -21.52 0.78 9.36
N ALA A 218 -21.44 1.77 8.47
CA ALA A 218 -20.16 2.25 7.93
C ALA A 218 -19.24 2.82 9.02
N ALA A 219 -19.78 3.58 9.99
CA ALA A 219 -19.03 4.03 11.17
C ALA A 219 -18.60 2.85 12.08
N LYS A 220 -19.50 1.89 12.34
CA LYS A 220 -19.17 0.68 13.12
C LYS A 220 -18.07 -0.13 12.45
N LEU A 221 -18.07 -0.25 11.11
CA LEU A 221 -17.03 -0.91 10.34
C LEU A 221 -15.71 -0.14 10.32
N ALA A 222 -15.75 1.19 10.18
CA ALA A 222 -14.55 2.02 10.34
C ALA A 222 -13.93 1.86 11.74
N CYS A 223 -14.76 1.66 12.77
CA CYS A 223 -14.31 1.45 14.14
C CYS A 223 -13.83 0.02 14.45
N GLN A 224 -14.50 -1.02 13.95
CA GLN A 224 -14.29 -2.43 14.34
C GLN A 224 -13.65 -3.29 13.22
N ALA A 225 -13.42 -2.70 12.06
CA ALA A 225 -12.89 -3.37 10.86
C ALA A 225 -12.02 -2.44 9.98
N ALA A 226 -11.27 -1.53 10.60
CA ALA A 226 -10.33 -0.63 9.90
C ALA A 226 -9.26 -1.36 9.09
N ASP A 227 -8.99 -2.64 9.39
CA ASP A 227 -8.12 -3.54 8.62
C ASP A 227 -8.69 -3.92 7.23
N LEU A 228 -9.98 -3.69 6.97
CA LEU A 228 -10.64 -4.01 5.70
C LEU A 228 -10.82 -2.81 4.77
N PHE A 229 -10.91 -1.60 5.33
CA PHE A 229 -11.32 -0.40 4.61
C PHE A 229 -10.24 0.68 4.66
N ALA A 230 -9.80 1.14 3.49
CA ALA A 230 -8.83 2.23 3.32
C ALA A 230 -9.35 3.56 3.91
N GLY A 231 -10.64 3.81 3.72
CA GLY A 231 -11.39 4.93 4.29
C GLY A 231 -12.88 4.61 4.34
N ALA A 232 -13.62 5.45 5.08
CA ALA A 232 -15.05 5.32 5.29
C ALA A 232 -15.78 6.65 5.04
N ALA A 233 -17.06 6.59 4.70
CA ALA A 233 -17.93 7.75 4.63
C ALA A 233 -19.30 7.48 5.23
N VAL A 234 -19.98 8.53 5.69
CA VAL A 234 -21.30 8.45 6.31
C VAL A 234 -22.20 9.56 5.79
N VAL A 235 -23.38 9.21 5.28
CA VAL A 235 -24.35 10.15 4.72
C VAL A 235 -25.62 10.15 5.56
N SER A 236 -25.95 11.29 6.17
CA SER A 236 -27.16 11.48 6.98
C SER A 236 -27.36 10.33 7.99
N GLY A 237 -26.31 10.04 8.76
CA GLY A 237 -26.31 9.03 9.82
C GLY A 237 -25.09 9.17 10.72
N ALA A 238 -25.28 8.96 12.03
CA ALA A 238 -24.28 9.24 13.06
C ALA A 238 -24.58 8.42 14.32
N PHE A 239 -23.98 7.23 14.43
CA PHE A 239 -24.35 6.22 15.44
C PHE A 239 -23.15 5.57 16.17
N ILE A 240 -21.97 6.20 16.10
CA ILE A 240 -20.79 5.69 16.80
C ILE A 240 -21.00 5.72 18.32
N SER A 241 -20.62 4.62 18.98
CA SER A 241 -20.77 4.45 20.44
C SER A 241 -19.39 4.26 21.06
N PRO A 242 -18.87 5.25 21.83
CA PRO A 242 -17.60 5.12 22.53
C PRO A 242 -17.61 3.99 23.57
N PRO A 243 -16.46 3.34 23.85
CA PRO A 243 -15.15 3.59 23.27
C PRO A 243 -15.03 3.05 21.84
N CYS A 244 -14.56 3.88 20.91
CA CYS A 244 -14.06 3.42 19.63
C CYS A 244 -12.53 3.27 19.71
N ASN A 245 -12.00 2.16 19.20
CA ASN A 245 -10.58 1.86 19.20
C ASN A 245 -10.23 1.00 17.97
N PRO A 246 -10.08 1.61 16.78
CA PRO A 246 -9.78 0.89 15.56
C PRO A 246 -8.35 0.36 15.57
N VAL A 247 -8.13 -0.76 14.88
CA VAL A 247 -6.81 -1.42 14.79
C VAL A 247 -5.75 -0.62 14.02
N ARG A 248 -6.18 0.46 13.34
CA ARG A 248 -5.37 1.48 12.70
C ARG A 248 -6.16 2.79 12.60
N PRO A 249 -5.52 3.96 12.48
CA PRO A 249 -6.20 5.19 12.06
C PRO A 249 -6.87 5.01 10.70
N ILE A 250 -8.01 5.68 10.47
CA ILE A 250 -8.80 5.55 9.22
C ILE A 250 -9.34 6.89 8.73
N ALA A 251 -9.30 7.13 7.41
CA ALA A 251 -9.84 8.35 6.83
C ALA A 251 -11.38 8.31 6.81
N VAL A 252 -12.05 9.34 7.36
CA VAL A 252 -13.51 9.40 7.49
C VAL A 252 -14.08 10.69 6.89
N GLN A 253 -15.13 10.58 6.07
CA GLN A 253 -15.89 11.73 5.58
C GLN A 253 -17.38 11.66 5.97
N GLN A 254 -17.92 12.73 6.52
CA GLN A 254 -19.29 12.79 7.01
C GLN A 254 -20.09 13.86 6.27
N PHE A 255 -21.28 13.51 5.77
CA PHE A 255 -22.25 14.44 5.18
C PHE A 255 -23.49 14.54 6.07
N TRP A 256 -23.85 15.74 6.52
CA TRP A 256 -24.97 15.97 7.43
C TRP A 256 -25.77 17.23 7.08
N GLY A 257 -27.10 17.10 7.09
CA GLY A 257 -28.04 18.19 6.86
C GLY A 257 -28.53 18.83 8.15
N THR A 258 -28.50 20.16 8.26
CA THR A 258 -28.89 20.86 9.51
C THR A 258 -30.40 20.83 9.81
N SER A 259 -31.20 20.22 8.93
CA SER A 259 -32.64 20.01 9.09
C SER A 259 -33.02 18.53 9.02
N ASP A 260 -32.04 17.63 9.19
CA ASP A 260 -32.25 16.20 9.38
C ASP A 260 -33.02 15.94 10.69
N PRO A 261 -34.23 15.36 10.64
CA PRO A 261 -35.04 15.10 11.84
C PRO A 261 -34.63 13.85 12.62
N PHE A 262 -33.70 13.04 12.11
CA PHE A 262 -33.22 11.80 12.73
C PHE A 262 -31.79 11.92 13.26
N VAL A 263 -30.94 12.75 12.62
CA VAL A 263 -29.55 12.99 13.03
C VAL A 263 -29.40 14.37 13.64
N SER A 264 -29.39 14.42 14.97
CA SER A 264 -29.20 15.68 15.69
C SER A 264 -27.81 16.28 15.43
N SER A 265 -27.69 17.60 15.60
CA SER A 265 -26.38 18.26 15.56
C SER A 265 -25.40 17.69 16.58
N THR A 266 -25.90 17.27 17.75
CA THR A 266 -25.09 16.60 18.79
C THR A 266 -24.52 15.29 18.28
N ASP A 267 -25.32 14.40 17.72
CA ASP A 267 -24.83 13.10 17.20
C ASP A 267 -23.90 13.29 15.99
N ALA A 268 -24.22 14.26 15.13
CA ALA A 268 -23.39 14.63 13.98
C ALA A 268 -21.99 15.10 14.42
N TYR A 269 -21.91 16.08 15.32
CA TYR A 269 -20.62 16.58 15.83
C TYR A 269 -19.89 15.53 16.68
N ASN A 270 -20.60 14.76 17.52
CA ASN A 270 -19.99 13.66 18.28
C ASN A 270 -19.31 12.62 17.38
N THR A 271 -19.87 12.33 16.19
CA THR A 271 -19.26 11.38 15.24
C THR A 271 -17.96 11.94 14.67
N ARG A 272 -17.96 13.19 14.18
CA ARG A 272 -16.76 13.93 13.78
C ARG A 272 -15.70 13.94 14.87
N ASP A 273 -16.09 14.37 16.07
CA ASP A 273 -15.18 14.60 17.20
C ASP A 273 -14.60 13.29 17.76
N THR A 274 -15.35 12.18 17.64
CA THR A 274 -14.82 10.84 17.96
C THR A 274 -13.65 10.48 17.04
N TYR A 275 -13.77 10.63 15.71
CA TYR A 275 -12.66 10.33 14.81
C TYR A 275 -11.52 11.34 14.91
N VAL A 276 -11.82 12.64 15.04
CA VAL A 276 -10.80 13.68 15.28
C VAL A 276 -9.94 13.37 16.51
N ALA A 277 -10.54 12.82 17.58
CA ALA A 277 -9.82 12.39 18.77
C ALA A 277 -9.10 11.04 18.61
N VAL A 278 -9.75 10.03 18.01
CA VAL A 278 -9.23 8.66 17.83
C VAL A 278 -8.04 8.62 16.86
N ASP A 279 -8.10 9.40 15.78
CA ASP A 279 -7.03 9.52 14.79
C ASP A 279 -6.01 10.64 15.14
N HIS A 280 -6.10 11.22 16.35
CA HIS A 280 -5.22 12.29 16.87
C HIS A 280 -5.04 13.52 15.95
N CYS A 281 -6.08 13.91 15.21
CA CYS A 281 -6.04 15.04 14.29
C CYS A 281 -5.83 16.40 14.98
N ASN A 282 -5.29 17.38 14.24
CA ASN A 282 -5.35 18.79 14.67
C ASN A 282 -6.82 19.23 14.84
N THR A 283 -7.15 19.85 15.97
CA THR A 283 -8.52 20.27 16.31
C THR A 283 -9.04 21.47 15.52
N THR A 284 -8.16 22.18 14.81
CA THR A 284 -8.52 23.27 13.89
C THR A 284 -8.54 22.73 12.45
N PRO A 285 -9.72 22.64 11.79
CA PRO A 285 -9.81 22.18 10.41
C PRO A 285 -9.48 23.28 9.40
N THR A 286 -9.23 22.87 8.16
CA THR A 286 -9.18 23.77 6.99
C THR A 286 -10.45 23.62 6.15
N ARG A 287 -11.04 24.73 5.73
CA ARG A 287 -12.18 24.75 4.80
C ARG A 287 -11.73 24.25 3.42
N THR A 288 -12.21 23.09 3.00
CA THR A 288 -11.84 22.44 1.73
C THR A 288 -12.91 22.55 0.65
N TYR A 289 -14.19 22.67 1.04
CA TYR A 289 -15.30 22.87 0.10
C TYR A 289 -16.22 24.01 0.54
N THR A 290 -16.72 24.83 -0.38
CA THR A 290 -17.80 25.80 -0.13
C THR A 290 -18.57 26.06 -1.42
N ASN A 291 -19.88 25.80 -1.40
CA ASN A 291 -20.81 26.16 -2.45
C ASN A 291 -22.19 26.41 -1.83
N ASN A 292 -22.76 27.60 -2.00
CA ASN A 292 -24.03 28.03 -1.40
C ASN A 292 -24.15 27.66 0.10
N LYS A 293 -24.95 26.64 0.41
CA LYS A 293 -25.24 26.14 1.77
C LYS A 293 -24.40 24.92 2.19
N ALA A 294 -23.62 24.37 1.29
CA ALA A 294 -22.78 23.21 1.54
C ALA A 294 -21.32 23.62 1.79
N THR A 295 -20.74 23.10 2.87
CA THR A 295 -19.40 23.43 3.32
C THR A 295 -18.72 22.20 3.90
N CYS A 296 -17.49 21.87 3.48
CA CYS A 296 -16.70 20.79 4.08
C CYS A 296 -15.46 21.35 4.77
N ASP A 297 -15.29 21.00 6.04
CA ASP A 297 -14.13 21.31 6.86
C ASP A 297 -13.30 20.03 7.10
N THR A 298 -12.02 20.05 6.74
CA THR A 298 -11.12 18.90 6.84
C THR A 298 -10.08 19.09 7.94
N TYR A 299 -10.10 18.16 8.88
CA TYR A 299 -9.13 18.00 9.96
C TYR A 299 -7.93 17.20 9.42
N THR A 300 -6.72 17.65 9.73
CA THR A 300 -5.46 17.14 9.15
C THR A 300 -4.38 17.00 10.22
N GLY A 301 -3.24 16.39 9.86
CA GLY A 301 -2.19 16.05 10.83
C GLY A 301 -2.59 14.93 11.79
N CYS A 302 -3.58 14.11 11.38
CA CYS A 302 -3.96 12.87 12.03
C CYS A 302 -2.86 11.81 11.85
N ASP A 303 -2.89 10.77 12.69
CA ASP A 303 -1.95 9.65 12.62
C ASP A 303 -1.94 8.99 11.23
N ASN A 304 -0.74 8.61 10.78
CA ASN A 304 -0.49 7.97 9.49
C ASN A 304 -1.09 8.71 8.27
N GLY A 305 -1.29 10.02 8.38
CA GLY A 305 -1.71 10.89 7.28
C GLY A 305 -3.19 10.78 6.88
N VAL A 306 -4.01 10.09 7.69
CA VAL A 306 -5.47 10.06 7.48
C VAL A 306 -6.07 11.45 7.70
N ARG A 307 -7.36 11.61 7.37
CA ARG A 307 -8.09 12.88 7.55
C ARG A 307 -9.52 12.60 7.98
N VAL A 308 -10.08 13.53 8.75
CA VAL A 308 -11.52 13.56 9.04
C VAL A 308 -12.12 14.77 8.31
N ALA A 309 -13.10 14.55 7.45
CA ALA A 309 -13.76 15.60 6.67
C ALA A 309 -15.25 15.71 7.06
N PHE A 310 -15.70 16.90 7.45
CA PHE A 310 -17.06 17.15 7.90
C PHE A 310 -17.78 18.11 6.96
N CYS A 311 -18.65 17.56 6.12
CA CYS A 311 -19.51 18.28 5.19
C CYS A 311 -20.86 18.60 5.85
N LYS A 312 -21.05 19.87 6.21
CA LYS A 312 -22.29 20.45 6.70
C LYS A 312 -23.08 21.03 5.53
N ILE A 313 -24.38 20.71 5.44
CA ILE A 313 -25.31 21.25 4.45
C ILE A 313 -26.46 21.97 5.17
N GLU A 314 -26.56 23.28 5.03
CA GLU A 314 -27.59 24.06 5.72
C GLU A 314 -28.97 23.91 5.07
N GLY A 315 -29.97 23.55 5.88
CA GLY A 315 -31.36 23.36 5.45
C GLY A 315 -31.65 22.04 4.73
N MET A 316 -30.66 21.15 4.56
CA MET A 316 -30.90 19.79 4.05
C MET A 316 -31.50 18.91 5.15
N GLY A 317 -32.46 18.05 4.78
CA GLY A 317 -33.02 16.98 5.60
C GLY A 317 -32.17 15.71 5.58
N HIS A 318 -32.82 14.56 5.78
CA HIS A 318 -32.20 13.24 5.85
C HIS A 318 -31.93 12.65 4.46
N CYS A 319 -31.19 13.38 3.63
CA CYS A 319 -31.02 13.12 2.20
C CYS A 319 -29.64 12.57 1.84
N TRP A 320 -29.51 12.02 0.62
CA TRP A 320 -28.22 11.83 -0.04
C TRP A 320 -27.97 13.04 -0.97
N PRO A 321 -27.03 13.96 -0.66
CA PRO A 321 -26.90 15.20 -1.42
C PRO A 321 -26.39 14.97 -2.85
N GLY A 322 -26.94 15.72 -3.79
CA GLY A 322 -26.72 15.58 -5.23
C GLY A 322 -27.55 14.46 -5.90
N ASN A 323 -28.34 13.69 -5.13
CA ASN A 323 -29.11 12.55 -5.62
C ASN A 323 -30.56 12.55 -5.08
N SER A 324 -31.27 11.44 -5.30
CA SER A 324 -32.67 11.24 -4.90
C SER A 324 -32.87 11.42 -3.38
N CYS A 325 -33.87 12.23 -3.02
CA CYS A 325 -34.38 12.29 -1.65
C CYS A 325 -35.91 12.26 -1.67
N THR A 326 -36.52 11.34 -0.92
CA THR A 326 -37.99 11.16 -0.90
C THR A 326 -38.68 12.27 -0.14
N ALA A 327 -39.96 12.54 -0.45
CA ALA A 327 -40.72 13.66 0.11
C ALA A 327 -40.80 13.70 1.66
N ILE A 328 -40.60 12.56 2.33
CA ILE A 328 -40.58 12.42 3.80
C ILE A 328 -39.23 12.86 4.40
N LEU A 329 -38.15 12.84 3.61
CA LEU A 329 -36.77 13.08 4.03
C LEU A 329 -36.20 14.44 3.54
N GLN A 330 -36.92 15.13 2.66
CA GLN A 330 -36.62 16.46 2.13
C GLN A 330 -36.43 17.52 3.24
N PRO A 331 -35.69 18.64 2.99
CA PRO A 331 -35.17 19.09 1.70
C PRO A 331 -33.89 18.39 1.24
N GLY A 332 -33.79 18.05 -0.05
CA GLY A 332 -32.53 17.70 -0.70
C GLY A 332 -31.70 18.93 -1.09
N THR A 333 -30.50 18.70 -1.63
CA THR A 333 -29.70 19.76 -2.26
C THR A 333 -28.91 19.23 -3.47
N ASN A 334 -28.55 20.16 -4.36
CA ASN A 334 -27.52 20.00 -5.40
C ASN A 334 -26.31 20.92 -5.14
N ASP A 335 -26.21 21.55 -3.96
CA ASP A 335 -25.08 22.39 -3.56
C ASP A 335 -23.80 21.58 -3.34
N ILE A 336 -23.89 20.26 -3.20
CA ILE A 336 -22.78 19.32 -3.09
C ILE A 336 -23.25 17.94 -3.59
N PHE A 337 -22.35 17.16 -4.20
CA PHE A 337 -22.66 15.82 -4.72
C PHE A 337 -21.85 14.78 -3.94
N ALA A 338 -22.52 14.04 -3.05
CA ALA A 338 -21.83 13.11 -2.15
C ALA A 338 -21.01 12.05 -2.89
N ASN A 339 -21.45 11.58 -4.06
CA ASN A 339 -20.72 10.55 -4.82
C ASN A 339 -19.40 11.06 -5.39
N ASP A 340 -19.31 12.35 -5.72
CA ASP A 340 -18.12 12.95 -6.28
C ASP A 340 -17.11 13.28 -5.19
N GLU A 341 -17.54 14.04 -4.18
CA GLU A 341 -16.73 14.41 -3.01
C GLU A 341 -16.21 13.20 -2.22
N MET A 342 -16.98 12.10 -2.18
CA MET A 342 -16.59 10.85 -1.52
C MET A 342 -15.60 10.04 -2.33
N TRP A 343 -15.74 10.01 -3.66
CA TRP A 343 -14.76 9.34 -4.51
C TRP A 343 -13.43 10.11 -4.54
N ASP A 344 -13.48 11.43 -4.59
CA ASP A 344 -12.29 12.29 -4.60
C ASP A 344 -11.62 12.34 -3.22
N PHE A 345 -12.37 12.13 -2.13
CA PHE A 345 -11.82 11.82 -0.81
C PHE A 345 -11.16 10.43 -0.77
N PHE A 346 -11.88 9.36 -1.15
CA PHE A 346 -11.39 7.97 -1.06
C PHE A 346 -10.11 7.71 -1.86
N GLN A 347 -9.98 8.25 -3.07
CA GLN A 347 -8.78 8.07 -3.91
C GLN A 347 -7.47 8.55 -3.27
N GLN A 348 -7.54 9.37 -2.21
CA GLN A 348 -6.37 9.86 -1.48
C GLN A 348 -5.82 8.85 -0.44
N PHE A 349 -6.47 7.71 -0.23
CA PHE A 349 -6.14 6.75 0.82
C PHE A 349 -6.12 5.30 0.32
N THR A 350 -5.24 4.48 0.91
CA THR A 350 -5.19 3.01 0.75
C THR A 350 -5.04 2.36 2.13
N LEU A 351 -5.36 1.06 2.28
CA LEU A 351 -5.08 0.33 3.54
C LEU A 351 -3.59 0.38 3.89
N THR A 352 -2.74 0.29 2.87
CA THR A 352 -1.29 0.37 2.96
C THR A 352 -0.75 1.71 3.46
N THR A 353 -1.58 2.76 3.63
CA THR A 353 -1.13 3.97 4.36
C THR A 353 -1.06 3.76 5.88
N SER A 354 -1.52 2.63 6.45
CA SER A 354 -1.33 2.37 7.88
C SER A 354 -1.24 0.90 8.29
N SER A 355 -0.03 0.36 8.24
CA SER A 355 0.51 -0.44 9.34
C SER A 355 2.00 -0.14 9.55
N THR A 356 2.27 1.08 10.02
CA THR A 356 3.60 1.70 10.24
C THR A 356 4.40 1.99 8.95
N CYS A 357 5.33 2.95 9.03
CA CYS A 357 6.64 2.66 8.47
C CYS A 357 7.35 1.76 9.49
N PRO A 358 7.65 0.49 9.18
CA PRO A 358 8.60 -0.25 9.98
C PRO A 358 9.93 0.50 9.98
N PHE A 359 10.77 0.31 11.00
CA PHE A 359 12.16 0.78 10.94
C PHE A 359 12.95 -0.04 9.91
N GLY A 360 12.80 0.33 8.64
CA GLY A 360 13.44 -0.28 7.48
C GLY A 360 12.59 -0.15 6.21
N TYR A 361 13.28 0.09 5.09
CA TYR A 361 12.84 -0.09 3.69
C TYR A 361 12.09 1.06 2.97
N VAL A 362 12.64 1.47 1.80
CA VAL A 362 12.25 2.64 0.98
C VAL A 362 12.14 2.27 -0.52
N ASP A 363 10.94 2.24 -1.15
CA ASP A 363 10.81 1.84 -2.57
C ASP A 363 10.66 3.02 -3.53
N LEU A 364 11.80 3.54 -3.96
CA LEU A 364 11.88 4.84 -4.63
C LEU A 364 11.10 4.96 -5.97
N ASP A 365 10.56 3.86 -6.50
CA ASP A 365 9.71 3.89 -7.70
C ASP A 365 8.23 4.17 -7.35
N SER A 366 7.76 3.71 -6.18
CA SER A 366 6.48 4.17 -5.59
C SER A 366 6.62 5.48 -4.81
N ASP A 367 7.75 5.69 -4.12
CA ASP A 367 7.95 6.88 -3.28
C ASP A 367 7.89 8.18 -4.11
N ARG A 368 8.32 8.14 -5.38
CA ARG A 368 8.24 9.27 -6.31
C ARG A 368 6.80 9.58 -6.76
N ALA A 369 5.90 8.60 -6.75
CA ALA A 369 4.47 8.82 -7.00
C ALA A 369 3.73 9.28 -5.73
N ASN A 370 4.20 8.86 -4.56
CA ASN A 370 3.54 9.07 -3.26
C ASN A 370 4.11 10.28 -2.47
N GLY A 371 5.16 10.94 -2.96
CA GLY A 371 5.79 12.09 -2.30
C GLY A 371 6.73 11.75 -1.14
N CYS A 372 7.07 10.46 -0.95
CA CYS A 372 7.88 9.97 0.17
C CYS A 372 9.39 10.16 -0.05
N GLU A 373 9.84 11.40 -0.32
CA GLU A 373 11.27 11.69 -0.48
C GLU A 373 12.01 11.65 0.87
N HIS A 374 12.33 10.44 1.34
CA HIS A 374 13.36 10.23 2.35
C HIS A 374 14.70 10.75 1.79
N ALA A 375 15.19 11.86 2.36
CA ALA A 375 16.38 12.54 1.89
C ALA A 375 17.58 11.58 1.76
N LEU A 376 18.00 11.30 0.53
CA LEU A 376 19.17 10.49 0.22
C LEU A 376 20.39 11.05 0.97
N PRO A 377 21.07 10.27 1.84
CA PRO A 377 22.23 10.77 2.57
C PRO A 377 23.29 11.29 1.60
N ALA A 378 23.65 12.57 1.74
CA ALA A 378 24.35 13.33 0.70
C ALA A 378 25.53 12.56 0.05
N GLY A 379 25.55 12.52 -1.28
CA GLY A 379 26.54 11.76 -2.06
C GLY A 379 26.25 10.26 -2.21
N CYS A 380 24.98 9.84 -2.23
CA CYS A 380 24.54 8.47 -2.49
C CYS A 380 23.49 8.40 -3.61
N SER A 381 23.38 7.24 -4.28
CA SER A 381 22.40 6.95 -5.33
C SER A 381 21.72 5.58 -5.13
N LYS A 382 20.47 5.42 -5.62
CA LYS A 382 19.76 4.13 -5.66
C LYS A 382 20.55 3.15 -6.54
N ALA A 383 20.84 1.97 -6.03
CA ALA A 383 21.53 0.91 -6.78
C ALA A 383 20.60 -0.24 -7.18
N GLY A 384 19.64 -0.59 -6.31
CA GLY A 384 18.59 -1.56 -6.63
C GLY A 384 17.88 -2.16 -5.40
N ILE A 385 17.01 -3.13 -5.66
CA ILE A 385 16.25 -3.89 -4.65
C ILE A 385 16.34 -5.39 -5.01
N ARG A 386 16.59 -6.25 -4.03
CA ARG A 386 16.66 -7.72 -4.19
C ARG A 386 16.33 -8.42 -2.88
N ASN A 387 15.55 -9.51 -2.91
CA ASN A 387 15.24 -10.34 -1.73
C ASN A 387 14.72 -9.48 -0.54
N GLY A 388 13.88 -8.49 -0.82
CA GLY A 388 13.48 -7.43 0.12
C GLY A 388 14.57 -6.37 0.38
N LYS A 389 15.83 -6.79 0.53
CA LYS A 389 17.02 -5.96 0.77
C LYS A 389 17.15 -4.81 -0.25
N ARG A 390 17.42 -3.59 0.23
CA ARG A 390 17.53 -2.36 -0.57
C ARG A 390 18.95 -1.80 -0.54
N TYR A 391 19.46 -1.42 -1.70
CA TYR A 391 20.88 -1.17 -1.97
C TYR A 391 21.15 0.24 -2.49
N TYR A 392 22.20 0.84 -1.97
CA TYR A 392 22.67 2.20 -2.29
C TYR A 392 24.14 2.17 -2.67
N LEU A 393 24.52 2.95 -3.69
CA LEU A 393 25.90 3.22 -4.07
C LEU A 393 26.29 4.60 -3.55
N CYS A 394 27.36 4.69 -2.76
CA CYS A 394 27.78 5.96 -2.15
C CYS A 394 29.21 6.37 -2.54
N GLY A 395 29.41 7.68 -2.59
CA GLY A 395 30.66 8.34 -2.96
C GLY A 395 31.84 7.98 -2.06
N TRP A 396 33.04 8.12 -2.61
CA TRP A 396 34.29 7.52 -2.15
C TRP A 396 34.60 7.67 -0.64
N LYS A 397 34.92 6.55 0.04
CA LYS A 397 35.37 6.53 1.47
C LYS A 397 36.43 5.46 1.79
N THR A 398 37.00 5.53 2.99
CA THR A 398 37.66 4.38 3.63
C THR A 398 36.61 3.41 4.17
N TRP A 399 36.99 2.15 4.42
CA TRP A 399 36.08 1.14 4.96
C TRP A 399 35.57 1.49 6.38
N ALA A 400 36.40 2.14 7.20
CA ALA A 400 36.04 2.54 8.56
C ALA A 400 34.97 3.65 8.55
N ASP A 401 35.14 4.67 7.72
CA ASP A 401 34.14 5.74 7.54
C ASP A 401 32.83 5.17 6.97
N ALA A 402 32.94 4.22 6.03
CA ALA A 402 31.80 3.56 5.42
C ALA A 402 30.99 2.76 6.45
N LYS A 403 31.65 1.96 7.30
CA LYS A 403 31.01 1.25 8.42
C LYS A 403 30.35 2.21 9.40
N SER A 404 31.11 3.18 9.90
CA SER A 404 30.63 4.15 10.90
C SER A 404 29.44 4.97 10.39
N ARG A 405 29.45 5.40 9.12
CA ARG A 405 28.33 6.11 8.51
C ARG A 405 27.08 5.24 8.37
N CYS A 406 27.23 3.97 7.97
CA CYS A 406 26.09 3.06 7.85
C CYS A 406 25.44 2.82 9.21
N GLU A 407 26.25 2.57 10.25
CA GLU A 407 25.78 2.26 11.61
C GLU A 407 25.22 3.48 12.35
N ALA A 408 25.59 4.69 11.94
CA ALA A 408 25.00 5.95 12.45
C ALA A 408 23.57 6.22 11.94
N MET A 409 23.01 5.36 11.08
CA MET A 409 21.67 5.52 10.52
C MET A 409 20.82 4.27 10.80
N ALA A 410 19.69 4.45 11.51
CA ALA A 410 18.82 3.35 11.91
C ALA A 410 18.32 2.52 10.71
N GLY A 411 18.42 1.19 10.81
CA GLY A 411 17.99 0.26 9.76
C GLY A 411 18.98 0.03 8.62
N PHE A 412 20.20 0.58 8.67
CA PHE A 412 21.22 0.44 7.62
C PHE A 412 22.52 -0.22 8.11
N ARG A 413 23.22 -0.91 7.19
CA ARG A 413 24.53 -1.54 7.40
C ARG A 413 25.24 -1.79 6.07
N LEU A 414 26.58 -1.91 6.08
CA LEU A 414 27.35 -2.35 4.92
C LEU A 414 26.87 -3.72 4.40
N VAL A 415 27.07 -3.98 3.10
CA VAL A 415 26.62 -5.22 2.46
C VAL A 415 27.21 -6.44 3.15
N LYS A 416 26.36 -7.19 3.84
CA LYS A 416 26.49 -8.63 3.99
C LYS A 416 25.96 -9.29 2.73
N ILE A 417 26.72 -10.21 2.16
CA ILE A 417 26.31 -11.03 1.01
C ILE A 417 25.97 -12.40 1.57
N ASP A 418 24.69 -12.76 1.48
CA ASP A 418 24.17 -13.99 2.07
C ASP A 418 24.04 -15.14 1.04
N ASP A 419 24.04 -14.83 -0.27
CA ASP A 419 23.97 -15.84 -1.35
C ASP A 419 24.70 -15.42 -2.66
N ALA A 420 24.91 -16.39 -3.56
CA ALA A 420 25.64 -16.20 -4.81
C ALA A 420 24.88 -15.38 -5.89
N LEU A 421 23.55 -15.45 -5.91
CA LEU A 421 22.73 -14.65 -6.83
C LEU A 421 22.67 -13.19 -6.36
N GLU A 422 22.70 -12.97 -5.05
CA GLU A 422 22.89 -11.66 -4.43
C GLU A 422 24.28 -11.09 -4.75
N ASN A 423 25.35 -11.89 -4.67
CA ASN A 423 26.70 -11.47 -5.09
C ASN A 423 26.76 -10.98 -6.55
N ASP A 424 26.20 -11.76 -7.47
CA ASP A 424 26.29 -11.45 -8.90
C ASP A 424 25.37 -10.31 -9.30
N TRP A 425 24.19 -10.20 -8.67
CA TRP A 425 23.33 -9.03 -8.82
C TRP A 425 23.98 -7.75 -8.25
N VAL A 426 24.63 -7.83 -7.08
CA VAL A 426 25.50 -6.76 -6.51
C VAL A 426 26.63 -6.36 -7.47
N SER A 427 27.11 -7.30 -8.28
CA SER A 427 28.20 -7.04 -9.23
C SER A 427 27.75 -6.33 -10.51
N ASN A 428 26.46 -6.32 -10.85
CA ASN A 428 25.98 -5.74 -12.10
C ASN A 428 25.94 -4.20 -12.09
N PHE A 429 25.48 -3.58 -10.99
CA PHE A 429 25.24 -2.12 -10.96
C PHE A 429 26.46 -1.27 -10.56
N ARG A 430 27.53 -1.89 -10.03
CA ARG A 430 28.81 -1.21 -9.73
C ARG A 430 29.78 -1.15 -10.91
N GLY A 431 29.49 -1.88 -12.00
CA GLY A 431 30.38 -2.01 -13.15
C GLY A 431 31.78 -2.49 -12.76
N THR A 432 32.82 -1.81 -13.25
CA THR A 432 34.23 -2.11 -12.94
C THR A 432 34.73 -1.51 -11.63
N MET A 433 33.89 -0.80 -10.86
CA MET A 433 34.33 -0.12 -9.66
C MET A 433 34.57 -1.09 -8.50
N LEU A 434 35.70 -0.90 -7.81
CA LEU A 434 35.94 -1.54 -6.52
C LEU A 434 35.04 -0.90 -5.47
N THR A 435 34.44 -1.74 -4.63
CA THR A 435 33.38 -1.34 -3.68
C THR A 435 33.58 -2.08 -2.36
N TRP A 436 33.40 -1.37 -1.25
CA TRP A 436 33.45 -1.92 0.10
C TRP A 436 32.17 -2.70 0.43
N ILE A 437 32.35 -3.83 1.11
CA ILE A 437 31.29 -4.64 1.73
C ILE A 437 31.61 -4.85 3.21
N GLY A 438 30.68 -5.42 3.98
CA GLY A 438 30.82 -5.55 5.44
C GLY A 438 31.85 -6.59 5.93
N ALA A 439 32.45 -7.39 5.04
CA ALA A 439 33.44 -8.39 5.44
C ALA A 439 34.82 -7.76 5.72
N ASN A 440 35.42 -8.14 6.84
CA ASN A 440 36.73 -7.66 7.32
C ASN A 440 37.42 -8.74 8.16
N ASP A 441 38.75 -8.66 8.31
CA ASP A 441 39.53 -9.50 9.23
C ASP A 441 40.29 -8.67 10.29
N ILE A 442 39.87 -7.42 10.52
CA ILE A 442 40.56 -6.40 11.34
C ILE A 442 40.89 -6.87 12.76
N ALA A 443 40.09 -7.77 13.34
CA ALA A 443 40.34 -8.32 14.67
C ALA A 443 41.44 -9.41 14.69
N VAL A 444 41.56 -10.20 13.62
CA VAL A 444 42.51 -11.31 13.47
C VAL A 444 42.76 -11.55 11.98
N GLU A 445 43.93 -11.14 11.49
CA GLU A 445 44.34 -11.26 10.08
C GLU A 445 44.18 -12.69 9.54
N GLY A 446 43.48 -12.84 8.41
CA GLY A 446 43.06 -14.12 7.83
C GLY A 446 41.71 -14.66 8.32
N ARG A 447 41.15 -14.17 9.44
CA ARG A 447 39.84 -14.61 9.97
C ARG A 447 38.75 -13.58 9.67
N TRP A 448 38.10 -13.79 8.53
CA TRP A 448 37.04 -12.92 8.04
C TRP A 448 35.72 -13.07 8.82
N VAL A 449 35.11 -11.93 9.15
CA VAL A 449 33.78 -11.78 9.73
C VAL A 449 33.02 -10.62 9.08
N TRP A 450 31.71 -10.62 9.18
CA TRP A 450 30.86 -9.48 8.79
C TRP A 450 30.86 -8.37 9.85
N THR A 451 30.30 -7.19 9.55
CA THR A 451 30.20 -6.06 10.50
C THR A 451 29.35 -6.37 11.73
N ASP A 452 28.44 -7.34 11.65
CA ASP A 452 27.66 -7.87 12.77
C ASP A 452 28.39 -8.95 13.59
N GLY A 453 29.68 -9.21 13.28
CA GLY A 453 30.50 -10.23 13.92
C GLY A 453 30.19 -11.67 13.48
N SER A 454 29.19 -11.89 12.64
CA SER A 454 28.86 -13.23 12.15
C SER A 454 29.93 -13.78 11.19
N PRO A 455 30.18 -15.10 11.16
CA PRO A 455 31.10 -15.70 10.20
C PRO A 455 30.53 -15.60 8.78
N LEU A 456 31.42 -15.70 7.78
CA LEU A 456 31.03 -15.77 6.38
C LEU A 456 30.41 -17.14 6.07
N ALA A 457 29.11 -17.27 6.33
CA ALA A 457 28.31 -18.45 5.99
C ALA A 457 28.21 -18.67 4.47
N TYR A 458 28.20 -17.58 3.70
CA TYR A 458 28.50 -17.57 2.28
C TYR A 458 29.90 -16.97 2.05
N THR A 459 30.73 -17.71 1.35
CA THR A 459 32.00 -17.26 0.74
C THR A 459 31.92 -17.57 -0.75
N ARG A 460 32.41 -16.66 -1.60
CA ARG A 460 32.51 -16.90 -3.03
C ARG A 460 33.81 -17.61 -3.38
#